data_AF-A0A3C1DTZ5-F1
#
_entry.id   AF-A0A3C1DTZ5-F1
#
_cell.length_a   1.000
_cell.length_b   1.000
_cell.length_c   1.000
_cell.angle_alpha   90.00
_cell.angle_beta   90.00
_cell.angle_gamma   90.00
#
_symmetry.space_group_name_H-M   'P 1'
#
loop_
_entity.id
_entity.type
_entity.pdbx_description
1 polymer ?
#
loop_
_entity_poly.entity_id
_entity_poly.type
_entity_poly.pdbx_seq_one_letter_code
_entity_poly.pdbx_strand_id
1 'polypeptide(L)'
;GATAEESVFALTTQDVSDACTLFHDVWKRSSGLDGRVSIEVDPRLAREPAATIIEAKRLFNAVNRPNVLIKIPATEEGLAAIEATIADGISVNVTLIFSLDRYEGVIRAYQAGLRKALASGHDIAQIHSVASFFVSRVDAEIDA
;
A
#
# COMPACT_ATOMS: atom_id res chain seq x y z
N GLY A 1 2.41 -3.37 -30.73
CA GLY A 1 3.07 -4.02 -29.58
C GLY A 1 2.82 -3.17 -28.36
N ALA A 2 2.86 -3.76 -27.16
CA ALA A 2 2.75 -3.00 -25.91
C ALA A 2 3.97 -2.10 -25.71
N THR A 3 3.78 -0.96 -25.04
CA THR A 3 4.84 -0.09 -24.55
C THR A 3 5.60 -0.76 -23.39
N ALA A 4 6.76 -0.20 -23.03
CA ALA A 4 7.51 -0.68 -21.87
C ALA A 4 6.70 -0.55 -20.56
N GLU A 5 6.00 0.57 -20.36
CA GLU A 5 5.16 0.80 -19.17
C GLU A 5 3.98 -0.19 -19.11
N GLU A 6 3.30 -0.42 -20.23
CA GLU A 6 2.23 -1.43 -20.31
C GLU A 6 2.76 -2.84 -20.02
N SER A 7 3.95 -3.17 -20.52
CA SER A 7 4.57 -4.48 -20.31
C SER A 7 4.96 -4.68 -18.85
N VAL A 8 5.59 -3.69 -18.21
CA VAL A 8 5.95 -3.74 -16.79
C VAL A 8 4.70 -3.83 -15.91
N PHE A 9 3.67 -3.04 -16.22
CA PHE A 9 2.40 -3.09 -15.48
C PHE A 9 1.75 -4.47 -15.59
N ALA A 10 1.65 -5.03 -16.79
CA ALA A 10 1.05 -6.34 -17.00
C ALA A 10 1.82 -7.47 -16.29
N LEU A 11 3.15 -7.47 -16.40
CA LEU A 11 3.99 -8.49 -15.75
C LEU A 11 3.91 -8.40 -14.22
N THR A 12 4.09 -7.21 -13.66
CA THR A 12 4.11 -7.03 -12.20
C THR A 12 2.75 -7.30 -11.55
N THR A 13 1.65 -6.91 -12.19
CA THR A 13 0.31 -7.22 -11.67
C THR A 13 -0.02 -8.71 -11.77
N GLN A 14 0.42 -9.39 -12.84
CA GLN A 14 0.28 -10.83 -12.98
C GLN A 14 1.08 -11.58 -11.90
N ASP A 15 2.37 -11.27 -11.74
CA ASP A 15 3.23 -11.89 -10.72
C ASP A 15 2.65 -11.73 -9.32
N VAL A 16 2.14 -10.55 -8.99
CA VAL A 16 1.52 -10.27 -7.69
C VAL A 16 0.20 -11.01 -7.52
N SER A 17 -0.61 -11.15 -8.58
CA SER A 17 -1.85 -11.92 -8.54
C SER A 17 -1.60 -13.42 -8.32
N ASP A 18 -0.57 -13.97 -8.96
CA ASP A 18 -0.14 -15.35 -8.80
C ASP A 18 0.43 -15.60 -7.40
N ALA A 19 1.26 -14.70 -6.89
CA ALA A 19 1.75 -14.75 -5.51
C ALA A 19 0.60 -14.63 -4.49
N CYS A 20 -0.36 -13.73 -4.72
CA CYS A 20 -1.55 -13.62 -3.87
C CYS A 20 -2.34 -14.93 -3.83
N THR A 21 -2.46 -15.61 -4.98
CA THR A 21 -3.10 -16.93 -5.08
C THR A 21 -2.33 -17.97 -4.27
N LEU A 22 -1.00 -18.01 -4.38
CA LEU A 22 -0.13 -18.91 -3.63
C LEU A 22 -0.24 -18.71 -2.11
N PHE A 23 -0.29 -17.46 -1.65
CA PHE A 23 -0.35 -17.11 -0.22
C PHE A 23 -1.76 -17.08 0.37
N HIS A 24 -2.79 -17.38 -0.41
CA HIS A 24 -4.19 -17.26 0.02
C HIS A 24 -4.53 -18.11 1.25
N ASP A 25 -3.95 -19.31 1.37
CA ASP A 25 -4.17 -20.16 2.55
C ASP A 25 -3.53 -19.62 3.82
N VAL A 26 -2.38 -18.94 3.71
CA VAL A 26 -1.77 -18.23 4.85
C VAL A 26 -2.70 -17.09 5.25
N TRP A 27 -3.15 -16.29 4.28
CA TRP A 27 -4.05 -15.15 4.51
C TRP A 27 -5.34 -15.56 5.23
N LYS A 28 -5.98 -16.66 4.82
CA LYS A 28 -7.17 -17.19 5.53
C LYS A 28 -6.85 -17.61 6.96
N ARG A 29 -5.77 -18.38 7.18
CA ARG A 29 -5.40 -18.88 8.51
C ARG A 29 -5.01 -17.79 9.48
N SER A 30 -4.44 -16.69 8.98
CA SER A 30 -4.06 -15.52 9.77
C SER A 30 -5.18 -14.50 9.91
N SER A 31 -6.41 -14.82 9.51
CA SER A 31 -7.54 -13.87 9.49
C SER A 31 -7.22 -12.55 8.78
N GLY A 32 -6.45 -12.63 7.70
CA GLY A 32 -6.04 -11.48 6.90
C GLY A 32 -4.80 -10.72 7.37
N LEU A 33 -4.19 -11.08 8.50
CA LEU A 33 -2.97 -10.41 8.97
C LEU A 33 -1.76 -10.68 8.06
N ASP A 34 -1.50 -11.96 7.75
CA ASP A 34 -0.39 -12.43 6.93
C ASP A 34 -0.83 -12.90 5.54
N GLY A 35 0.09 -13.50 4.77
CA GLY A 35 -0.18 -13.99 3.41
C GLY A 35 -0.46 -12.85 2.42
N ARG A 36 0.02 -11.64 2.75
CA ARG A 36 -0.14 -10.43 1.96
C ARG A 36 0.98 -10.30 0.93
N VAL A 37 0.65 -9.73 -0.24
CA VAL A 37 1.63 -9.41 -1.28
C VAL A 37 1.50 -7.95 -1.65
N SER A 38 2.60 -7.21 -1.65
CA SER A 38 2.59 -5.77 -1.93
C SER A 38 2.99 -5.47 -3.37
N ILE A 39 2.29 -4.54 -4.02
CA ILE A 39 2.66 -3.92 -5.30
C ILE A 39 2.76 -2.41 -5.14
N GLU A 40 3.80 -1.79 -5.68
CA GLU A 40 4.09 -0.37 -5.46
C GLU A 40 3.54 0.50 -6.59
N VAL A 41 3.00 1.67 -6.22
CA VAL A 41 2.67 2.73 -7.17
C VAL A 41 3.93 3.24 -7.87
N ASP A 42 3.79 3.90 -9.01
CA ASP A 42 4.93 4.51 -9.68
C ASP A 42 5.62 5.54 -8.76
N PRO A 43 6.92 5.41 -8.47
CA PRO A 43 7.64 6.31 -7.58
C PRO A 43 7.67 7.77 -8.08
N ARG A 44 7.47 8.00 -9.38
CA ARG A 44 7.37 9.35 -9.96
C ARG A 44 6.15 10.10 -9.42
N LEU A 45 5.11 9.37 -8.98
CA LEU A 45 3.87 9.94 -8.44
C LEU A 45 3.93 10.23 -6.95
N ALA A 46 5.06 9.97 -6.27
CA ALA A 46 5.17 10.04 -4.80
C ALA A 46 4.81 11.41 -4.19
N ARG A 47 4.77 12.49 -4.99
CA ARG A 47 4.35 13.84 -4.57
C ARG A 47 3.05 14.32 -5.23
N GLU A 48 2.33 13.42 -5.89
CA GLU A 48 1.09 13.70 -6.61
C GLU A 48 -0.04 12.86 -6.00
N PRO A 49 -0.74 13.35 -4.95
CA PRO A 49 -1.70 12.54 -4.21
C PRO A 49 -2.84 12.02 -5.08
N ALA A 50 -3.39 12.88 -5.95
CA ALA A 50 -4.50 12.50 -6.83
C ALA A 50 -4.09 11.40 -7.81
N ALA A 51 -2.91 11.52 -8.43
CA ALA A 51 -2.38 10.53 -9.36
C ALA A 51 -2.06 9.20 -8.62
N THR A 52 -1.49 9.29 -7.42
CA THR A 52 -1.23 8.13 -6.57
C THR A 52 -2.51 7.37 -6.22
N ILE A 53 -3.60 8.07 -5.87
CA ILE A 53 -4.89 7.44 -5.55
C ILE A 53 -5.46 6.72 -6.78
N ILE A 54 -5.38 7.35 -7.96
CA ILE A 54 -5.85 6.75 -9.21
C ILE A 54 -5.05 5.47 -9.51
N GLU A 55 -3.73 5.52 -9.40
CA GLU A 55 -2.88 4.36 -9.67
C GLU A 55 -3.06 3.26 -8.63
N ALA A 56 -3.24 3.61 -7.35
CA ALA A 56 -3.54 2.66 -6.29
C ALA A 56 -4.82 1.85 -6.59
N LYS A 57 -5.89 2.52 -7.03
CA LYS A 57 -7.14 1.87 -7.47
C LYS A 57 -6.92 1.00 -8.70
N ARG A 58 -6.15 1.51 -9.68
CA ARG A 58 -5.83 0.77 -10.90
C ARG A 58 -5.08 -0.53 -10.60
N LEU A 59 -4.03 -0.48 -9.76
CA LEU A 59 -3.26 -1.65 -9.34
C LEU A 59 -4.12 -2.63 -8.54
N PHE A 60 -4.91 -2.14 -7.59
CA PHE A 60 -5.81 -2.98 -6.80
C PHE A 60 -6.79 -3.76 -7.68
N ASN A 61 -7.42 -3.05 -8.62
CA ASN A 61 -8.36 -3.64 -9.59
C ASN A 61 -7.68 -4.60 -10.56
N ALA A 62 -6.45 -4.31 -10.99
CA ALA A 62 -5.71 -5.16 -11.91
C ALA A 62 -5.26 -6.48 -11.24
N VAL A 63 -4.75 -6.41 -10.00
CA VAL A 63 -4.36 -7.60 -9.24
C VAL A 63 -5.59 -8.44 -8.87
N ASN A 64 -6.68 -7.78 -8.46
CA ASN A 64 -7.97 -8.39 -8.14
C ASN A 64 -7.86 -9.58 -7.17
N ARG A 65 -7.18 -9.37 -6.03
CA ARG A 65 -7.03 -10.36 -4.96
C ARG A 65 -7.20 -9.68 -3.59
N PRO A 66 -7.88 -10.31 -2.62
CA PRO A 66 -8.19 -9.67 -1.34
C PRO A 66 -6.97 -9.49 -0.43
N ASN A 67 -5.90 -10.23 -0.69
CA ASN A 67 -4.65 -10.19 0.07
C ASN A 67 -3.56 -9.31 -0.54
N VAL A 68 -3.88 -8.48 -1.55
CA VAL A 68 -2.94 -7.46 -2.05
C VAL A 68 -2.83 -6.29 -1.07
N LEU A 69 -1.64 -5.70 -0.99
CA LEU A 69 -1.41 -4.38 -0.40
C LEU A 69 -0.90 -3.44 -1.49
N ILE A 70 -1.45 -2.24 -1.56
CA ILE A 70 -0.85 -1.19 -2.40
C ILE A 70 0.22 -0.51 -1.59
N LYS A 71 1.46 -0.52 -2.09
CA LYS A 71 2.58 0.14 -1.44
C LYS A 71 2.65 1.60 -1.86
N ILE A 72 2.60 2.50 -0.87
CA ILE A 72 2.60 3.96 -1.06
C ILE A 72 3.68 4.57 -0.14
N PRO A 73 4.58 5.41 -0.67
CA PRO A 73 5.63 6.03 0.15
C PRO A 73 5.06 7.09 1.11
N ALA A 74 5.62 7.14 2.32
CA ALA A 74 5.29 8.10 3.36
C ALA A 74 5.97 9.46 3.14
N THR A 75 5.82 10.03 1.94
CA THR A 75 6.08 11.46 1.71
C THR A 75 5.01 12.29 2.43
N GLU A 76 5.20 13.59 2.54
CA GLU A 76 4.20 14.46 3.17
C GLU A 76 2.89 14.47 2.38
N GLU A 77 3.01 14.58 1.07
CA GLU A 77 1.91 14.51 0.12
C GLU A 77 1.29 13.10 0.09
N GLY A 78 2.12 12.07 0.20
CA GLY A 78 1.71 10.67 0.19
C GLY A 78 0.79 10.29 1.34
N LEU A 79 0.86 10.98 2.49
CA LEU A 79 -0.05 10.74 3.62
C LEU A 79 -1.52 10.92 3.23
N ALA A 80 -1.83 11.93 2.40
CA ALA A 80 -3.19 12.17 1.92
C ALA A 80 -3.65 11.05 0.97
N ALA A 81 -2.75 10.52 0.14
CA ALA A 81 -3.04 9.38 -0.72
C ALA A 81 -3.30 8.11 0.09
N ILE A 82 -2.47 7.83 1.10
CA ILE A 82 -2.63 6.70 2.02
C ILE A 82 -4.01 6.74 2.69
N GLU A 83 -4.39 7.89 3.26
CA GLU A 83 -5.69 8.08 3.90
C GLU A 83 -6.85 7.79 2.93
N ALA A 84 -6.79 8.38 1.73
CA ALA A 84 -7.85 8.22 0.73
C ALA A 84 -7.96 6.78 0.22
N THR A 85 -6.83 6.12 -0.08
CA THR A 85 -6.80 4.72 -0.52
C THR A 85 -7.39 3.79 0.54
N ILE A 86 -7.07 4.00 1.82
CA ILE A 86 -7.67 3.26 2.93
C ILE A 86 -9.17 3.55 3.05
N ALA A 87 -9.58 4.81 2.88
CA ALA A 87 -10.99 5.21 2.90
C ALA A 87 -11.82 4.50 1.82
N ASP A 88 -11.21 4.17 0.69
CA ASP A 88 -11.82 3.37 -0.40
C ASP A 88 -11.84 1.85 -0.11
N GLY A 89 -11.45 1.41 1.08
CA GLY A 89 -11.42 0.00 1.47
C GLY A 89 -10.18 -0.77 1.02
N ILE A 90 -9.15 -0.08 0.51
CA ILE A 90 -7.95 -0.72 -0.03
C ILE A 90 -6.87 -0.79 1.06
N SER A 91 -6.31 -1.98 1.24
CA SER A 91 -5.23 -2.21 2.21
C SER A 91 -3.90 -1.67 1.69
N VAL A 92 -3.11 -1.02 2.55
CA VAL A 92 -1.91 -0.26 2.14
C VAL A 92 -0.65 -0.74 2.87
N ASN A 93 0.45 -0.89 2.15
CA ASN A 93 1.79 -1.00 2.74
C ASN A 93 2.45 0.38 2.69
N VAL A 94 2.55 1.05 3.82
CA VAL A 94 3.19 2.35 3.87
C VAL A 94 4.71 2.17 3.93
N THR A 95 5.45 2.72 2.97
CA THR A 95 6.90 2.53 2.84
C THR A 95 7.70 3.82 3.05
N LEU A 96 9.03 3.71 3.10
CA LEU A 96 9.97 4.83 3.23
C LEU A 96 9.74 5.68 4.49
N ILE A 97 9.52 5.02 5.64
CA ILE A 97 9.41 5.68 6.95
C ILE A 97 10.78 5.64 7.63
N PHE A 98 11.29 6.83 7.99
CA PHE A 98 12.64 7.01 8.56
C PHE A 98 12.65 7.80 9.88
N SER A 99 11.53 8.41 10.28
CA SER A 99 11.43 9.22 11.50
C SER A 99 10.16 8.92 12.26
N LEU A 100 10.19 9.17 13.58
CA LEU A 100 9.03 9.03 14.45
C LEU A 100 7.92 10.01 14.05
N ASP A 101 8.27 11.26 13.75
CA ASP A 101 7.30 12.26 13.29
C ASP A 101 6.54 11.80 12.03
N ARG A 102 7.26 11.20 11.07
CA ARG A 102 6.62 10.64 9.88
C ARG A 102 5.77 9.43 10.22
N TYR A 103 6.23 8.56 11.10
CA TYR A 103 5.47 7.39 11.56
C TYR A 103 4.15 7.80 12.25
N GLU A 104 4.16 8.83 13.09
CA GLU A 104 2.93 9.38 13.66
C GLU A 104 1.99 9.91 12.58
N GLY A 105 2.52 10.59 11.56
CA GLY A 105 1.75 11.03 10.39
C GLY A 105 1.06 9.85 9.69
N VAL A 106 1.77 8.73 9.54
CA VAL A 106 1.23 7.49 8.97
C VAL A 106 0.12 6.90 9.83
N ILE A 107 0.29 6.85 11.17
CA ILE A 107 -0.75 6.38 12.09
C ILE A 107 -2.00 7.26 11.97
N ARG A 108 -1.84 8.59 11.93
CA ARG A 108 -2.95 9.54 11.76
C ARG A 108 -3.70 9.31 10.44
N ALA A 109 -2.97 9.16 9.33
CA ALA A 109 -3.55 8.88 8.02
C ALA A 109 -4.32 7.55 8.00
N TYR A 110 -3.77 6.49 8.61
CA TYR A 110 -4.45 5.20 8.72
C TYR A 110 -5.76 5.29 9.50
N GLN A 111 -5.74 5.92 10.68
CA GLN A 111 -6.93 6.09 11.50
C GLN A 111 -7.99 6.96 10.82
N ALA A 112 -7.58 8.02 10.13
CA ALA A 112 -8.49 8.87 9.37
C ALA A 112 -9.13 8.12 8.20
N GLY A 113 -8.34 7.32 7.48
CA GLY A 113 -8.80 6.47 6.39
C GLY A 113 -9.83 5.45 6.87
N LEU A 114 -9.55 4.74 7.97
CA LEU A 114 -10.51 3.78 8.55
C LEU A 114 -11.82 4.44 8.98
N ARG A 115 -11.78 5.63 9.59
CA ARG A 115 -12.99 6.37 9.97
C ARG A 115 -13.85 6.70 8.75
N LYS A 116 -13.21 7.13 7.65
CA LYS A 116 -13.91 7.42 6.39
C LYS A 116 -14.45 6.13 5.75
N ALA A 117 -13.67 5.05 5.74
CA ALA A 117 -14.10 3.76 5.23
C ALA A 117 -15.34 3.24 5.97
N LEU A 118 -15.34 3.33 7.31
CA LEU A 118 -16.49 2.98 8.13
C LEU A 118 -17.72 3.83 7.81
N ALA A 119 -17.54 5.15 7.68
CA ALA A 119 -18.63 6.07 7.32
C ALA A 119 -19.20 5.79 5.91
N SER A 120 -18.37 5.28 5.00
CA SER A 120 -18.74 4.85 3.65
C SER A 120 -19.27 3.42 3.57
N GLY A 121 -19.42 2.71 4.71
CA GLY A 121 -20.01 1.38 4.78
C GLY A 121 -19.06 0.22 4.47
N HIS A 122 -17.75 0.47 4.40
CA HIS A 122 -16.76 -0.61 4.27
C HIS A 122 -16.61 -1.39 5.58
N ASP A 123 -16.43 -2.71 5.48
CA ASP A 123 -16.02 -3.53 6.62
C ASP A 123 -14.54 -3.26 6.95
N ILE A 124 -14.32 -2.42 7.96
CA ILE A 124 -12.97 -2.04 8.40
C ILE A 124 -12.17 -3.21 8.96
N ALA A 125 -12.80 -4.32 9.36
CA ALA A 125 -12.09 -5.51 9.81
C ALA A 125 -11.30 -6.18 8.68
N GLN A 126 -11.66 -5.93 7.41
CA GLN A 126 -10.93 -6.44 6.25
C GLN A 126 -9.76 -5.53 5.83
N ILE A 127 -9.75 -4.27 6.28
CA ILE A 127 -8.76 -3.27 5.85
C ILE A 127 -7.52 -3.35 6.71
N HIS A 128 -6.41 -3.79 6.11
CA HIS A 128 -5.14 -3.97 6.79
C HIS A 128 -4.11 -2.95 6.32
N SER A 129 -3.15 -2.63 7.20
CA SER A 129 -2.03 -1.78 6.85
C SER A 129 -0.78 -2.19 7.61
N VAL A 130 0.38 -1.99 6.98
CA VAL A 130 1.69 -2.12 7.62
C VAL A 130 2.48 -0.84 7.40
N ALA A 131 3.32 -0.48 8.37
CA ALA A 131 4.20 0.67 8.31
C ALA A 131 5.65 0.19 8.23
N SER A 132 6.21 0.16 7.03
CA SER A 132 7.57 -0.30 6.74
C SER A 132 8.59 0.76 7.15
N PHE A 133 9.06 0.67 8.39
CA PHE A 133 10.10 1.52 8.97
C PHE A 133 11.49 0.98 8.64
N PHE A 134 12.36 1.84 8.10
CA PHE A 134 13.71 1.45 7.67
C PHE A 134 14.68 1.50 8.84
N VAL A 135 15.40 0.41 9.08
CA VAL A 135 16.40 0.30 10.16
C VAL A 135 17.81 0.47 9.62
N SER A 136 18.27 -0.41 8.72
CA SER A 136 19.67 -0.44 8.28
C SER A 136 20.15 0.83 7.56
N ARG A 137 19.23 1.60 6.96
CA ARG A 137 19.58 2.88 6.33
C ARG A 137 19.86 3.99 7.34
N VAL A 138 19.27 3.90 8.53
CA VAL A 138 19.53 4.84 9.63
C VAL A 138 20.90 4.54 10.22
N ASP A 139 21.20 3.26 10.48
CA ASP A 139 22.51 2.84 11.00
C ASP A 139 23.66 3.31 10.08
N ALA A 140 23.52 3.09 8.77
CA ALA A 140 24.54 3.48 7.80
C ALA A 140 24.79 5.00 7.71
N GLU A 141 23.77 5.84 7.96
CA GLU A 141 23.91 7.30 7.95
C GLU A 141 24.50 7.83 9.26
N ILE A 142 24.21 7.19 10.39
CA ILE A 142 24.73 7.58 11.71
C ILE A 142 26.20 7.15 11.88
N ASP A 143 26.59 6.00 11.33
CA ASP A 143 27.93 5.42 11.47
C ASP A 143 28.98 6.03 10.50
N ALA A 144 28.56 6.88 9.55
CA ALA A 144 29.41 7.51 8.55
C ALA A 144 30.14 8.77 9.06
#